data_AF-A0A354C6A0-F1
#
_entry.id   AF-A0A354C6A0-F1
#
_cell.length_a   1.000
_cell.length_b   1.000
_cell.length_c   1.000
_cell.angle_alpha   90.00
_cell.angle_beta   90.00
_cell.angle_gamma   90.00
#
_symmetry.space_group_name_H-M   'P 1'
#
loop_
_entity.id
_entity.type
_entity.pdbx_description
1 polymer ?
#
loop_
_entity_poly.entity_id
_entity_poly.type
_entity_poly.pdbx_seq_one_letter_code
_entity_poly.pdbx_strand_id
1 'polypeptide(L)' 'KFSISDSGTLLASGIVVSSGSNYLDLGALDVVRSAAPYDPFPQEFNLTQLNIVARFAYKLVD' A
#
# COMPACT_ATOMS: atom_id res chain seq x y z
N LYS A 1 3.68 -0.51 5.20
CA LYS A 1 3.89 -1.81 4.53
C LYS A 1 2.57 -2.34 4.05
N PHE A 2 2.56 -3.04 2.93
CA PHE A 2 1.38 -3.74 2.45
C PHE A 2 1.80 -4.90 1.55
N SER A 3 0.89 -5.84 1.33
CA SER A 3 1.12 -7.02 0.53
C SER A 3 0.00 -7.18 -0.48
N ILE A 4 0.35 -7.50 -1.72
CA ILE A 4 -0.58 -7.68 -2.83
C ILE A 4 -0.38 -9.07 -3.45
N SER A 5 -1.46 -9.76 -3.82
CA SER A 5 -1.40 -11.03 -4.54
C SER A 5 -1.08 -10.84 -6.02
N ASP A 6 -0.77 -11.93 -6.71
CA ASP A 6 -0.64 -12.00 -8.17
C ASP A 6 -1.87 -11.51 -8.95
N SER A 7 -3.06 -11.67 -8.39
CA SER A 7 -4.31 -11.14 -8.92
C SER A 7 -4.54 -9.65 -8.65
N GLY A 8 -3.61 -8.98 -7.98
CA GLY A 8 -3.72 -7.57 -7.59
C GLY A 8 -4.58 -7.34 -6.33
N THR A 9 -4.98 -8.39 -5.61
CA THR A 9 -5.75 -8.26 -4.37
C THR A 9 -4.87 -7.73 -3.25
N LEU A 10 -5.32 -6.71 -2.52
CA LEU A 10 -4.66 -6.27 -1.29
C LEU A 10 -4.88 -7.30 -0.17
N LEU A 11 -3.81 -7.97 0.24
CA LEU A 11 -3.86 -9.01 1.27
C LEU A 11 -3.72 -8.44 2.68
N ALA A 12 -2.88 -7.41 2.85
CA ALA A 12 -2.63 -6.79 4.13
C ALA A 12 -2.09 -5.36 3.96
N SER A 13 -2.36 -4.49 4.94
CA SER A 13 -1.82 -3.13 5.01
C SER A 13 -1.54 -2.74 6.46
N GLY A 14 -0.46 -2.00 6.73
CA GLY A 14 -0.16 -1.51 8.07
C GLY A 14 0.97 -0.48 8.13
N ILE A 15 0.96 0.30 9.20
CA ILE A 15 2.01 1.30 9.50
C ILE A 15 3.23 0.58 10.08
N VAL A 16 4.43 0.92 9.57
CA VAL A 16 5.70 0.41 10.09
C VAL A 16 6.32 1.42 11.04
N VAL A 17 6.34 2.68 10.64
CA VAL A 17 6.78 3.82 11.44
C VAL A 17 5.67 4.86 11.35
N SER A 18 5.14 5.28 12.50
CA SER A 18 4.11 6.33 12.56
C SER A 18 4.67 7.66 12.09
N SER A 19 3.83 8.46 11.43
CA SER A 19 4.14 9.86 11.13
C SER A 19 4.12 10.77 12.37
N GLY A 20 3.64 10.27 13.52
CA GLY A 20 3.33 11.07 14.71
C GLY A 20 1.93 11.69 14.68
N SER A 21 1.13 11.46 13.63
CA SER A 21 -0.26 11.91 13.50
C SER A 21 -1.17 10.76 13.08
N ASN A 22 -2.19 10.47 13.89
CA ASN A 22 -3.16 9.43 13.59
C ASN A 22 -3.92 9.68 12.29
N TYR A 23 -4.24 10.94 11.97
CA TYR A 23 -4.94 11.30 10.74
C TYR A 23 -4.09 11.02 9.50
N LEU A 24 -2.79 11.34 9.56
CA LEU A 24 -1.87 11.08 8.46
C LEU A 24 -1.57 9.58 8.33
N ASP A 25 -1.50 8.84 9.42
CA ASP A 25 -1.33 7.38 9.39
C ASP A 25 -2.57 6.70 8.78
N LEU A 26 -3.78 7.12 9.19
CA LEU A 26 -5.03 6.63 8.61
C LEU A 26 -5.13 6.97 7.13
N GLY A 27 -4.83 8.22 6.75
CA GLY A 27 -4.81 8.63 5.34
C GLY A 27 -3.86 7.80 4.48
N ALA A 28 -2.67 7.46 4.98
CA ALA A 28 -1.74 6.58 4.27
C ALA A 28 -2.35 5.19 4.01
N LEU A 29 -3.00 4.61 5.03
CA LEU A 29 -3.66 3.32 4.89
C LEU A 29 -4.85 3.39 3.94
N ASP A 30 -5.62 4.47 3.98
CA ASP A 30 -6.79 4.65 3.15
C ASP A 30 -6.42 4.84 1.67
N VAL A 31 -5.31 5.52 1.36
CA VAL A 31 -4.78 5.57 -0.02
C VAL A 31 -4.42 4.17 -0.53
N VAL A 32 -3.73 3.35 0.27
CA VAL A 32 -3.40 1.97 -0.11
C VAL A 32 -4.67 1.14 -0.33
N ARG A 33 -5.64 1.22 0.58
CA ARG A 33 -6.90 0.46 0.48
C ARG A 33 -7.76 0.91 -0.69
N SER A 34 -7.85 2.22 -0.93
CA SER A 34 -8.67 2.79 -2.00
C SER A 34 -8.09 2.55 -3.38
N ALA A 35 -6.77 2.34 -3.48
CA ALA A 35 -6.11 1.95 -4.72
C ALA A 35 -6.33 0.46 -5.07
N ALA A 36 -6.83 -0.36 -4.13
CA ALA A 36 -7.12 -1.75 -4.41
C ALA A 36 -8.48 -1.91 -5.13
N PRO A 37 -8.63 -2.89 -6.03
CA PRO A 37 -7.59 -3.84 -6.46
C PRO A 37 -6.53 -3.20 -7.36
N TYR A 38 -5.30 -3.72 -7.28
CA TYR A 38 -4.21 -3.35 -8.16
C TYR A 38 -4.25 -4.16 -9.46
N ASP A 39 -3.44 -3.76 -10.43
CA ASP A 39 -3.25 -4.56 -11.64
C ASP A 39 -2.64 -5.93 -11.29
N PRO A 40 -3.08 -7.01 -11.95
CA PRO A 40 -2.48 -8.32 -11.80
C PRO A 40 -1.03 -8.31 -12.27
N PHE A 41 -0.22 -9.20 -11.72
CA PHE A 41 1.19 -9.27 -12.09
C PHE A 41 1.36 -9.82 -13.51
N PRO A 42 2.39 -9.35 -14.25
CA PRO A 42 2.82 -10.01 -15.47
C PRO A 42 3.11 -11.48 -15.21
N GLN A 43 2.65 -12.39 -16.09
CA GLN A 43 2.77 -13.84 -15.89
C GLN A 43 4.23 -14.28 -15.78
N GLU A 44 5.14 -13.59 -16.46
CA GLU A 44 6.59 -13.84 -16.46
C GLU A 44 7.25 -13.66 -15.09
N PHE A 45 6.63 -12.93 -14.15
CA PHE A 45 7.21 -12.73 -12.82
C PHE A 45 7.22 -14.03 -12.00
N ASN A 46 6.28 -14.95 -12.24
CA ASN A 46 6.12 -16.18 -11.44
C ASN A 46 6.11 -15.91 -9.91
N LEU A 47 5.47 -14.82 -9.49
CA LEU A 47 5.32 -14.42 -8.10
C LEU A 47 3.85 -14.53 -7.70
N THR A 48 3.57 -15.12 -6.53
CA THR A 48 2.21 -15.22 -5.98
C THR A 48 1.85 -14.04 -5.08
N GLN A 49 2.85 -13.30 -4.59
CA GLN A 49 2.68 -12.18 -3.67
C GLN A 49 3.86 -11.22 -3.77
N LEU A 50 3.59 -9.92 -3.69
CA LEU A 50 4.58 -8.87 -3.53
C LEU A 50 4.44 -8.21 -2.16
N ASN A 51 5.53 -8.10 -1.42
CA ASN A 51 5.60 -7.40 -0.13
C ASN A 51 6.26 -6.04 -0.33
N ILE A 52 5.55 -4.96 0.03
CA ILE A 52 5.98 -3.58 -0.26
C ILE A 52 6.18 -2.82 1.04
N VAL A 53 7.34 -2.16 1.15
CA VAL A 53 7.62 -1.14 2.16
C VAL A 53 7.80 0.19 1.43
N ALA A 54 6.82 1.08 1.60
CA ALA A 54 6.81 2.41 0.99
C ALA A 54 6.74 3.49 2.08
N ARG A 55 7.27 4.68 1.76
CA ARG A 55 7.15 5.89 2.58
C ARG A 55 6.11 6.81 1.95
N PHE A 56 5.15 7.27 2.76
CA PHE A 56 4.17 8.28 2.37
C PHE A 56 4.66 9.65 2.82
N ALA A 57 4.69 10.61 1.90
CA ALA A 57 5.07 11.99 2.16
C ALA A 57 3.87 12.90 1.90
N TYR A 58 3.56 13.76 2.87
CA TYR A 58 2.46 14.70 2.79
C TYR A 58 2.98 16.09 2.44
N LYS A 59 2.24 16.81 1.61
CA LYS A 59 2.45 18.22 1.34
C LYS A 59 1.13 18.94 1.59
N LEU A 60 1.19 20.03 2.35
CA LEU A 60 0.10 20.99 2.34
C LEU A 60 0.17 21.70 0.98
N VAL A 61 -0.97 21.75 0.31
CA VAL A 61 -1.16 22.50 -0.92
C VAL A 61 -2.15 23.61 -0.61
N ASP A 62 -1.75 24.83 -0.93
CA ASP A 62 -2.57 26.05 -0.79
C ASP A 62 -3.70 26.08 -1.82
#